data_AF-A0A011P3S4-F1
#
_entry.id   AF-A0A011P3S4-F1
#
_cell.length_a   1.000
_cell.length_b   1.000
_cell.length_c   1.000
_cell.angle_alpha   90.00
_cell.angle_beta   90.00
_cell.angle_gamma   90.00
#
_symmetry.space_group_name_H-M   'P 1'
#
loop_
_entity.id
_entity.type
_entity.pdbx_description
1 polymer ?
#
loop_
_entity_poly.entity_id
_entity_poly.type
_entity_poly.pdbx_seq_one_letter_code
_entity_poly.pdbx_strand_id
1 'polypeptide(L)' 'MPRLGDVDARLHIQGQQITLSVIASNAETRQLLSSETLSLRTQLDKAGLELASLGVAAPREAGEHEQSAG' A
#
# COMPACT_ATOMS: atom_id res chain seq x y z
N MET A 1 -8.41 -15.21 8.84
CA MET A 1 -7.43 -14.49 7.99
C MET A 1 -8.20 -13.62 7.02
N PRO A 2 -8.09 -12.28 7.12
CA PRO A 2 -8.76 -11.39 6.17
C PRO A 2 -8.14 -11.64 4.79
N ARG A 3 -8.95 -12.07 3.81
CA ARG A 3 -8.51 -12.18 2.41
C ARG A 3 -8.61 -10.79 1.83
N LEU A 4 -7.50 -10.04 1.86
CA LEU A 4 -7.44 -8.64 1.41
C LEU A 4 -7.79 -8.47 -0.09
N GLY A 5 -7.95 -9.56 -0.86
CA GLY A 5 -8.14 -9.53 -2.31
C GLY A 5 -6.80 -9.34 -3.02
N ASP A 6 -6.85 -8.84 -4.27
CA ASP A 6 -5.67 -8.37 -5.00
C ASP A 6 -5.26 -7.02 -4.42
N VAL A 7 -4.09 -6.98 -3.80
CA VAL A 7 -3.48 -5.76 -3.26
C VAL A 7 -2.05 -5.68 -3.75
N ASP A 8 -1.70 -4.57 -4.38
CA ASP A 8 -0.32 -4.29 -4.80
C ASP A 8 0.36 -3.50 -3.68
N ALA A 9 1.45 -4.06 -3.15
CA ALA A 9 2.23 -3.41 -2.10
C ALA A 9 3.66 -3.19 -2.60
N ARG A 10 4.05 -1.93 -2.73
CA ARG A 10 5.40 -1.52 -3.11
C ARG A 10 6.14 -1.00 -1.90
N LEU A 11 7.18 -1.71 -1.54
CA LEU A 11 8.10 -1.33 -0.46
C LEU A 11 9.37 -0.73 -1.07
N HIS A 12 9.63 0.53 -0.75
CA HIS A 12 10.88 1.20 -1.09
C HIS A 12 11.72 1.36 0.17
N ILE A 13 12.97 0.89 0.12
CA ILE A 13 13.92 0.98 1.22
C ILE A 13 15.08 1.85 0.77
N GLN A 14 15.31 2.94 1.48
CA GLN A 14 16.40 3.86 1.21
C GLN A 14 17.16 4.14 2.50
N GLY A 15 18.30 3.47 2.66
CA GLY A 15 19.06 3.48 3.91
C GLY A 15 18.25 2.85 5.06
N GLN A 16 17.97 3.63 6.10
CA GLN A 16 17.15 3.20 7.25
C GLN A 16 15.66 3.51 7.06
N GLN A 17 15.30 4.26 6.01
CA GLN A 17 13.94 4.74 5.80
C GLN A 17 13.18 3.85 4.84
N ILE A 18 11.95 3.55 5.20
CA ILE A 18 11.01 2.76 4.43
C ILE A 18 9.84 3.63 3.99
N THR A 19 9.53 3.53 2.70
CA THR A 19 8.29 4.04 2.13
C THR A 19 7.45 2.86 1.67
N LEU A 20 6.26 2.68 2.26
CA LEU A 20 5.32 1.65 1.85
C LEU A 20 4.15 2.30 1.09
N SER A 21 3.95 1.87 -0.15
CA SER A 21 2.78 2.23 -0.94
C SER A 21 1.92 1.01 -1.13
N VAL A 22 0.67 1.06 -0.69
CA VAL A 22 -0.30 -0.03 -0.85
C VAL A 22 -1.45 0.44 -1.71
N ILE A 23 -1.82 -0.37 -2.68
CA ILE A 23 -2.92 -0.14 -3.60
C ILE A 23 -3.93 -1.25 -3.34
N ALA A 24 -5.13 -0.88 -2.91
CA ALA A 24 -6.19 -1.84 -2.60
C ALA A 24 -7.53 -1.39 -3.18
N SER A 25 -8.15 -2.24 -3.99
CA SER A 25 -9.44 -1.98 -4.65
C SER A 25 -10.56 -1.77 -3.64
N ASN A 26 -10.50 -2.48 -2.52
CA ASN A 26 -11.57 -2.49 -1.53
C ASN A 26 -11.40 -1.37 -0.50
N ALA A 27 -12.44 -0.57 -0.29
CA ALA A 27 -12.42 0.53 0.68
C ALA A 27 -12.20 0.04 2.12
N GLU A 28 -12.86 -1.06 2.50
CA GLU A 28 -12.71 -1.69 3.82
C GLU A 28 -11.26 -2.16 4.06
N THR A 29 -10.62 -2.71 3.03
CA THR A 29 -9.20 -3.09 3.08
C THR A 29 -8.30 -1.87 3.29
N ARG A 30 -8.57 -0.76 2.60
CA ARG A 30 -7.80 0.48 2.79
C ARG A 30 -7.94 1.03 4.20
N GLN A 31 -9.14 0.95 4.76
CA GLN A 31 -9.42 1.42 6.12
C GLN A 31 -8.74 0.52 7.16
N LEU A 32 -8.74 -0.80 6.95
CA LEU A 32 -8.00 -1.75 7.77
C LEU A 32 -6.49 -1.48 7.70
N LEU A 33 -5.92 -1.32 6.50
CA LEU A 33 -4.51 -1.00 6.30
C LEU A 33 -4.13 0.32 6.99
N SER A 34 -4.97 1.34 6.87
CA SER A 34 -4.77 2.62 7.55
C SER A 34 -4.83 2.48 9.07
N SER A 35 -5.71 1.63 9.61
CA SER A 35 -5.83 1.38 11.04
C SER A 35 -4.65 0.55 11.59
N GLU A 36 -4.19 -0.43 10.81
CA GLU A 36 -3.07 -1.32 11.16
C GLU A 36 -1.70 -0.69 10.88
N THR A 37 -1.64 0.51 10.28
CA THR A 37 -0.41 1.23 9.95
C THR A 37 0.50 1.45 11.16
N LEU A 38 -0.09 1.75 12.33
CA LEU A 38 0.68 1.94 13.57
C LEU A 38 1.33 0.64 14.05
N SER A 39 0.60 -0.48 13.96
CA SER A 39 1.12 -1.81 14.27
C SER A 39 2.24 -2.20 13.31
N LEU A 40 2.07 -1.90 12.02
CA LEU A 40 3.08 -2.16 10.99
C LEU A 40 4.34 -1.33 11.22
N ARG A 41 4.20 -0.02 11.48
CA ARG A 41 5.31 0.87 11.84
C ARG A 41 6.08 0.35 13.05
N THR A 42 5.37 -0.09 14.09
CA THR A 42 5.99 -0.64 15.31
C THR A 42 6.78 -1.91 15.02
N GLN A 43 6.29 -2.77 14.13
CA GLN A 43 7.03 -3.98 13.73
C GLN A 43 8.27 -3.67 12.91
N LEU A 44 8.20 -2.68 12.02
CA LEU A 44 9.36 -2.21 11.25
C LEU A 44 10.40 -1.55 12.16
N ASP A 45 9.95 -0.72 13.11
CA ASP A 45 10.81 -0.07 14.11
C ASP A 45 11.56 -1.11 14.96
N LYS A 46 10.86 -2.16 15.41
CA LYS A 46 11.48 -3.30 16.10
C LYS A 46 12.53 -4.03 15.26
N ALA A 47 12.42 -3.98 13.94
CA ALA A 47 13.41 -4.53 13.01
C ALA A 47 14.55 -3.53 12.69
N GLY A 48 14.55 -2.34 13.29
CA GLY A 48 15.53 -1.28 13.02
C GLY A 48 15.28 -0.52 11.72
N LEU A 49 14.04 -0.55 11.22
CA LEU A 49 13.62 0.08 9.97
C LEU A 49 12.60 1.18 10.29
N GLU A 50 12.91 2.42 9.92
CA GLU A 50 12.03 3.55 10.16
C GLU A 50 11.01 3.68 9.02
N LEU A 51 9.73 3.46 9.30
CA LEU A 51 8.68 3.75 8.32
C LEU A 51 8.50 5.26 8.18
N ALA A 52 9.14 5.84 7.17
CA ALA A 52 9.13 7.27 6.89
C ALA A 52 7.81 7.71 6.24
N SER A 53 7.19 6.86 5.42
CA SER A 53 5.92 7.19 4.75
C SER A 53 5.11 5.96 4.42
N LEU A 54 3.79 6.05 4.63
CA LEU A 54 2.82 5.05 4.22
C LEU A 54 1.71 5.71 3.42
N GLY A 55 1.52 5.25 2.19
CA GLY A 55 0.46 5.68 1.30
C GLY A 55 -0.49 4.53 1.01
N VAL A 56 -1.79 4.74 1.23
CA VAL A 56 -2.83 3.78 0.83
C VAL A 56 -3.67 4.42 -0.27
N ALA A 57 -3.63 3.84 -1.46
CA ALA A 57 -4.35 4.32 -2.63
C ALA A 57 -5.39 3.31 -3.09
N ALA A 58 -6.45 3.79 -3.76
CA ALA A 58 -7.23 2.92 -4.63
C ALA A 58 -6.40 2.61 -5.90
N PRO A 59 -6.55 1.42 -6.49
CA PRO A 59 -6.07 1.17 -7.83
C PRO A 59 -6.66 2.24 -8.72
N ARG A 60 -5.80 2.84 -9.54
CA ARG A 60 -6.32 3.54 -10.71
C ARG A 60 -6.96 2.45 -11.54
N GLU A 61 -8.28 2.53 -11.72
CA GLU A 61 -8.97 1.82 -12.80
C GLU A 61 -8.07 2.02 -14.03
N ALA A 62 -7.43 0.94 -14.49
CA ALA A 62 -6.61 1.00 -15.67
C ALA A 62 -7.53 1.50 -16.77
N GLY A 63 -7.30 2.74 -17.20
CA GLY A 63 -8.19 3.41 -18.13
C GLY A 63 -8.41 2.52 -19.34
N GLU A 64 -9.63 2.03 -19.46
CA GLU A 64 -10.24 1.65 -20.73
C GLU A 64 -10.22 2.91 -21.61
N HIS A 65 -9.08 3.16 -22.25
CA HIS A 65 -8.90 4.22 -23.22
C HIS A 65 -7.75 3.91 -24.18
N GLU A 66 -7.68 2.67 -24.66
CA GLU A 66 -7.25 2.44 -26.04
C GLU A 66 -8.50 2.52 -26.94
N GLN A 67 -9.06 3.74 -27.01
CA GLN A 67 -10.05 4.08 -28.02
C GLN A 67 -9.36 4.13 -29.38
N SER A 68 -9.64 3.10 -30.19
CA SER A 68 -9.98 3.19 -31.61
C SER A 68 -9.31 4.36 -32.37
N ALA A 69 -8.14 4.09 -32.93
CA ALA A 69 -7.63 4.81 -34.09
C ALA A 69 -7.24 3.78 -35.16
N GLY A 70 -8.15 3.56 -36.11
CA GLY A 70 -8.00 2.66 -37.26
C GLY A 70 -9.26 2.62 -38.09
#